data_AF-A0A0E3WEB5-F1
#
_entry.id   AF-A0A0E3WEB5-F1
#
_cell.length_a   1.000
_cell.length_b   1.000
_cell.length_c   1.000
_cell.angle_alpha   90.00
_cell.angle_beta   90.00
_cell.angle_gamma   90.00
#
_symmetry.space_group_name_H-M   'P 1'
#
loop_
_entity.id
_entity.type
_entity.pdbx_description
1 polymer ?
#
loop_
_entity_poly.entity_id
_entity_poly.type
_entity_poly.pdbx_seq_one_letter_code
_entity_poly.pdbx_strand_id
1 'polypeptide(L)'
;MWWTLRRPFRRLTYHAAHRMFTRVNAILGANWTLHDLRHTAAYRMARDPGMPITDVQWVLGHASLTTTQIYTNPGPEDVIASVLAHHSHSSHYHLTIHYHLTIHYHLTIRMRQCE
;
A
#
# COMPACT_ATOMS: atom_id res chain seq x y z
N MET A 1 19.78 0.63 -9.59
CA MET A 1 20.70 1.13 -10.64
C MET A 1 21.63 2.16 -10.01
N TRP A 2 22.94 1.89 -9.93
CA TRP A 2 23.91 2.80 -9.28
C TRP A 2 25.07 3.19 -10.22
N TRP A 3 25.00 2.75 -11.47
CA TRP A 3 26.08 2.84 -12.46
C TRP A 3 25.54 3.35 -13.81
N THR A 4 26.39 4.02 -14.58
CA THR A 4 26.09 4.40 -15.97
C THR A 4 25.94 3.15 -16.84
N LEU A 5 25.04 3.21 -17.83
CA LEU A 5 24.83 2.08 -18.75
C LEU A 5 25.92 1.96 -19.83
N ARG A 6 26.63 3.06 -20.11
CA ARG A 6 27.72 3.09 -21.10
C ARG A 6 29.07 2.88 -20.42
N ARG A 7 29.95 2.13 -21.09
CA ARG A 7 31.34 1.91 -20.64
C ARG A 7 32.20 3.17 -20.83
N PRO A 8 33.21 3.40 -19.98
CA PRO A 8 33.47 2.67 -18.73
C PRO A 8 32.35 2.92 -17.71
N PHE A 9 31.95 1.88 -16.97
CA PHE A 9 30.89 2.01 -15.97
C PHE A 9 31.36 2.94 -14.85
N ARG A 10 30.61 4.01 -14.60
CA ARG A 10 30.88 5.00 -13.56
C ARG A 10 29.70 5.06 -12.61
N ARG A 11 29.94 5.39 -11.35
CA ARG A 11 28.85 5.66 -10.40
C ARG A 11 27.96 6.76 -10.96
N LEU A 12 26.65 6.58 -10.83
CA LEU A 12 25.70 7.58 -11.28
C LEU A 12 25.80 8.81 -10.36
N THR A 13 26.28 9.93 -10.89
CA THR A 13 26.31 11.19 -10.15
C THR A 13 24.90 11.77 -10.05
N TYR A 14 24.68 12.66 -9.07
CA TYR A 14 23.41 13.37 -8.93
C TYR A 14 22.99 14.06 -10.24
N HIS A 15 23.90 14.81 -10.87
CA HIS A 15 23.61 15.49 -12.13
C HIS A 15 23.27 14.52 -13.26
N ALA A 16 23.95 13.36 -13.34
CA ALA A 16 23.64 12.36 -14.34
C ALA A 16 22.24 11.76 -14.12
N ALA A 17 21.88 11.44 -12.87
CA ALA A 17 20.56 10.97 -12.50
C ALA A 17 19.47 12.01 -12.81
N HIS A 18 19.72 13.28 -12.46
CA HIS A 18 18.80 14.38 -12.74
C HIS A 18 18.59 14.56 -14.24
N ARG A 19 19.67 14.60 -15.04
CA ARG A 19 19.57 14.75 -16.51
C ARG A 19 18.92 13.55 -17.19
N MET A 20 19.15 12.34 -16.67
CA MET A 20 18.43 11.14 -17.09
C MET A 20 16.93 11.32 -16.86
N PHE A 21 16.54 11.75 -15.66
CA PHE A 21 15.14 11.96 -15.30
C PHE A 21 14.46 13.07 -16.12
N THR A 22 15.14 14.20 -16.33
CA THR A 22 14.65 15.28 -17.23
C THR A 22 14.36 14.78 -18.64
N ARG A 23 15.19 13.87 -19.17
CA ARG A 23 14.95 13.29 -20.50
C ARG A 23 13.71 12.41 -20.52
N VAL A 24 13.49 11.61 -19.47
CA VAL A 24 12.28 10.78 -19.35
C VAL A 24 11.03 11.65 -19.29
N ASN A 25 11.05 12.72 -18.51
CA ASN A 25 9.95 13.70 -18.47
C ASN A 25 9.64 14.29 -19.84
N ALA A 26 10.67 14.69 -20.60
CA ALA A 26 10.49 15.23 -21.94
C ALA A 26 9.84 14.23 -22.91
N ILE A 27 10.21 12.94 -22.81
CA ILE A 27 9.61 11.87 -23.63
C ILE A 27 8.15 11.62 -23.25
N LEU A 28 7.84 11.69 -21.96
CA LEU A 28 6.49 11.44 -21.43
C LEU A 28 5.57 12.66 -21.50
N GLY A 29 6.08 13.84 -21.88
CA GLY A 29 5.32 15.09 -21.77
C GLY A 29 4.96 15.45 -20.32
N ALA A 30 5.74 14.95 -19.35
CA ALA A 30 5.49 15.13 -17.93
C ALA A 30 6.41 16.20 -17.33
N ASN A 31 6.01 16.75 -16.18
CA ASN A 31 6.82 17.70 -15.40
C ASN A 31 7.00 17.23 -13.95
N TRP A 32 7.26 15.93 -13.77
CA TRP A 32 7.48 15.38 -12.44
C TRP A 32 8.88 15.72 -11.94
N THR A 33 9.01 15.85 -10.64
CA THR A 33 10.29 16.02 -9.94
C THR A 33 10.68 14.72 -9.23
N LEU A 34 11.95 14.59 -8.85
CA LEU A 34 12.38 13.48 -7.98
C LEU A 34 11.66 13.53 -6.61
N HIS A 35 11.20 14.71 -6.21
CA HIS A 35 10.41 14.91 -4.99
C HIS A 35 9.01 14.30 -5.14
N ASP A 36 8.36 14.46 -6.29
CA ASP A 36 7.04 13.84 -6.57
C ASP A 36 7.12 12.31 -6.54
N LEU A 37 8.24 11.75 -7.01
CA LEU A 37 8.50 10.31 -6.88
C LEU A 37 8.65 9.88 -5.42
N ARG A 38 9.38 10.66 -4.61
CA ARG A 38 9.47 10.40 -3.16
C ARG A 38 8.10 10.45 -2.50
N HIS A 39 7.29 11.45 -2.82
CA HIS A 39 5.93 11.57 -2.29
C HIS A 39 5.07 10.37 -2.67
N THR A 40 5.09 9.97 -3.94
CA THR A 40 4.32 8.83 -4.42
C THR A 40 4.76 7.52 -3.77
N ALA A 41 6.07 7.30 -3.63
CA ALA A 41 6.61 6.11 -2.97
C ALA A 41 6.24 6.07 -1.48
N ALA A 42 6.42 7.18 -0.78
CA ALA A 42 6.08 7.30 0.64
C ALA A 42 4.59 7.06 0.89
N TYR A 43 3.72 7.63 0.05
CA TYR A 43 2.28 7.41 0.12
C TYR A 43 1.90 5.93 -0.07
N ARG A 44 2.50 5.26 -1.07
CA ARG A 44 2.22 3.83 -1.31
C ARG A 44 2.71 2.95 -0.18
N MET A 45 3.92 3.18 0.32
CA MET A 45 4.48 2.43 1.44
C MET A 45 3.67 2.63 2.73
N ALA A 46 3.27 3.87 3.05
CA ALA A 46 2.48 4.17 4.24
C ALA A 46 1.07 3.54 4.23
N ARG A 47 0.60 3.11 3.06
CA ARG A 47 -0.72 2.47 2.88
C ARG A 47 -0.65 0.95 2.76
N ASP A 48 0.55 0.38 2.74
CA ASP A 48 0.72 -1.07 2.76
C ASP A 48 0.45 -1.59 4.18
N PRO A 49 -0.60 -2.42 4.40
CA PRO A 49 -0.91 -2.96 5.72
C PRO A 49 0.22 -3.81 6.31
N GLY A 50 1.09 -4.36 5.46
CA GLY A 50 2.25 -5.16 5.85
C GLY A 50 3.49 -4.33 6.16
N MET A 51 3.45 -3.00 5.99
CA MET A 51 4.60 -2.13 6.18
C MET A 51 4.40 -1.16 7.34
N PRO A 52 5.05 -1.39 8.50
CA PRO A 52 5.01 -0.47 9.62
C PRO A 52 5.54 0.92 9.23
N ILE A 53 4.93 1.98 9.78
CA ILE A 53 5.33 3.37 9.50
C ILE A 53 6.79 3.68 9.91
N THR A 54 7.34 2.93 10.87
CA THR A 54 8.75 2.99 11.27
C THR A 54 9.69 2.51 10.16
N ASP A 55 9.28 1.52 9.38
CA ASP A 55 10.07 1.00 8.27
C ASP A 55 10.05 1.98 7.10
N VAL A 56 8.89 2.62 6.87
CA VAL A 56 8.76 3.73 5.90
C VAL A 56 9.67 4.89 6.29
N GLN A 57 9.71 5.26 7.58
CA GLN A 57 10.62 6.30 8.08
C GLN A 57 12.09 5.93 7.80
N TRP A 58 12.48 4.68 8.08
CA TRP A 58 13.84 4.20 7.85
C TRP A 58 14.22 4.24 6.37
N VAL A 59 13.34 3.76 5.48
CA VAL A 59 13.55 3.78 4.02
C VAL A 59 13.70 5.20 3.49
N LEU A 60 12.93 6.16 4.00
CA LEU A 60 13.00 7.56 3.59
C LEU A 60 14.17 8.32 4.22
N GLY A 61 14.83 7.74 5.24
CA GLY A 61 15.93 8.37 5.98
C GLY A 61 15.45 9.56 6.82
N HIS A 62 14.21 9.56 7.27
CA HIS A 62 13.66 10.63 8.10
C HIS A 62 14.14 10.50 9.55
N ALA A 63 14.65 11.59 10.12
CA ALA A 63 15.12 11.63 11.50
C ALA A 63 13.95 11.61 12.52
N SER A 64 12.77 12.06 12.10
CA SER A 64 11.56 12.09 12.93
C SER A 64 10.44 11.29 12.28
N LEU A 65 9.67 10.58 13.09
CA LEU A 65 8.46 9.90 12.62
C LEU A 65 7.42 10.91 12.11
N THR A 66 7.37 12.11 12.67
CA THR A 66 6.38 13.15 12.33
C THR A 66 6.49 13.59 10.88
N THR A 67 7.68 13.62 10.28
CA THR A 67 7.86 13.94 8.86
C THR A 67 7.41 12.81 7.93
N THR A 68 7.21 11.60 8.46
CA THR A 68 6.68 10.44 7.72
C THR A 68 5.16 10.32 7.91
N GLN A 69 4.63 10.72 9.07
CA GLN A 69 3.20 10.71 9.38
C GLN A 69 2.36 11.57 8.42
N ILE A 70 2.96 12.54 7.71
CA ILE A 70 2.25 13.30 6.67
C ILE A 70 1.65 12.41 5.56
N TYR A 71 2.18 11.19 5.38
CA TYR A 71 1.72 10.25 4.36
C TYR A 71 0.62 9.29 4.84
N THR A 72 0.26 9.33 6.12
CA THR A 72 -0.73 8.40 6.69
C THR A 72 -2.15 8.96 6.66
N ASN A 73 -2.36 10.20 6.23
CA ASN A 73 -3.70 10.79 6.16
C ASN A 73 -4.40 10.31 4.87
N PRO A 74 -5.45 9.47 4.96
CA PRO A 74 -6.17 9.00 3.78
C PRO A 74 -7.01 10.13 3.17
N GLY A 75 -7.15 10.12 1.84
CA GLY A 75 -8.10 10.98 1.14
C GLY A 75 -9.55 10.53 1.38
N PRO A 76 -10.56 11.39 1.14
CA PRO A 76 -11.97 11.04 1.30
C PRO A 76 -12.40 9.77 0.55
N GLU A 77 -11.94 9.60 -0.69
CA GLU A 77 -12.18 8.44 -1.54
C GLU A 77 -11.66 7.14 -0.93
N ASP A 78 -10.51 7.22 -0.27
CA ASP A 78 -9.88 6.09 0.39
C ASP A 78 -10.61 5.67 1.66
N VAL A 79 -11.09 6.67 2.42
CA VAL A 79 -11.93 6.43 3.59
C VAL A 79 -13.22 5.73 3.15
N ILE A 80 -13.86 6.22 2.09
CA ILE A 80 -15.08 5.60 1.54
C ILE A 80 -14.80 4.16 1.12
N ALA A 81 -13.75 3.92 0.34
CA ALA A 81 -13.38 2.57 -0.10
C ALA A 81 -13.09 1.64 1.07
N SER A 82 -12.36 2.11 2.07
CA SER A 82 -12.02 1.34 3.29
C SER A 82 -13.27 0.98 4.10
N VAL A 83 -14.20 1.94 4.28
CA VAL A 83 -15.47 1.71 4.99
C VAL A 83 -16.34 0.72 4.24
N LEU A 84 -16.47 0.85 2.92
CA LEU A 84 -17.22 -0.10 2.09
C LEU A 84 -16.63 -1.51 2.18
N ALA A 85 -15.30 -1.64 2.09
CA ALA A 85 -14.61 -2.91 2.26
C ALA A 85 -14.85 -3.48 3.67
N HIS A 86 -14.80 -2.67 4.72
CA HIS A 86 -15.08 -3.14 6.08
C HIS A 86 -16.50 -3.70 6.24
N HIS A 87 -17.50 -3.04 5.64
CA HIS A 87 -18.88 -3.52 5.64
C HIS A 87 -19.05 -4.82 4.84
N SER A 88 -18.39 -4.97 3.68
CA SER A 88 -18.48 -6.20 2.89
C SER A 88 -17.87 -7.39 3.63
N HIS A 89 -16.74 -7.22 4.31
CA HIS A 89 -16.14 -8.27 5.14
C HIS A 89 -17.02 -8.60 6.35
N SER A 90 -17.55 -7.60 7.05
CA SER A 90 -18.45 -7.80 8.21
C SER A 90 -19.73 -8.55 7.85
N SER A 91 -20.30 -8.27 6.66
CA SER A 91 -21.47 -8.97 6.15
C SER A 91 -21.16 -10.45 5.82
N HIS A 92 -19.96 -10.73 5.30
CA HIS A 92 -19.47 -12.10 5.08
C HIS A 92 -19.29 -12.88 6.38
N TYR A 93 -18.75 -12.27 7.44
CA TYR A 93 -18.63 -12.92 8.74
C TYR A 93 -20.00 -13.25 9.35
N HIS A 94 -20.98 -12.35 9.21
CA HIS A 94 -22.33 -12.58 9.71
C HIS A 94 -23.02 -13.75 8.98
N LEU A 95 -22.90 -13.81 7.65
CA LEU A 95 -23.45 -14.93 6.87
C LEU A 95 -22.75 -16.26 7.21
N THR A 96 -21.41 -16.25 7.30
CA THR A 96 -20.62 -17.46 7.60
C THR A 96 -20.91 -18.03 8.98
N ILE A 97 -21.03 -17.19 10.00
CA ILE A 97 -21.40 -17.58 11.36
C ILE A 97 -22.83 -18.13 11.37
N HIS A 98 -23.77 -17.46 10.70
CA HIS A 98 -25.16 -17.90 10.64
C HIS A 98 -25.30 -19.26 9.91
N TYR A 99 -24.61 -19.48 8.79
CA TYR A 99 -24.59 -20.78 8.12
C TYR A 99 -24.00 -21.88 9.00
N HIS A 100 -22.89 -21.62 9.69
CA HIS A 100 -22.23 -22.63 10.52
C HIS A 100 -23.07 -23.01 11.74
N LEU A 101 -23.77 -22.04 12.36
CA LEU A 101 -24.76 -22.31 13.40
C LEU A 101 -25.98 -23.08 12.84
N THR A 102 -26.54 -22.68 11.70
CA THR A 102 -27.69 -23.35 11.08
C THR A 102 -27.40 -24.80 10.69
N ILE A 103 -26.21 -25.09 10.14
CA ILE A 103 -25.77 -26.47 9.82
C ILE A 103 -25.64 -27.30 11.10
N HIS A 104 -25.03 -26.75 12.15
CA HIS A 104 -24.89 -27.46 13.43
C HIS A 104 -26.26 -27.74 14.07
N TYR A 105 -27.18 -26.77 14.10
CA TYR A 105 -28.55 -26.99 14.61
C TYR A 105 -29.29 -28.07 13.83
N HIS A 106 -29.23 -28.07 12.49
CA HIS A 106 -29.93 -29.07 11.68
C HIS A 106 -29.34 -30.49 11.83
N LEU A 107 -28.01 -30.64 11.91
CA LEU A 107 -27.37 -31.94 12.21
C LEU A 107 -27.74 -32.46 13.60
N THR A 108 -27.81 -31.57 14.60
CA THR A 108 -28.15 -31.95 15.98
C THR A 108 -29.64 -32.32 16.15
N ILE A 109 -30.55 -31.75 15.34
CA ILE A 109 -31.97 -32.10 15.34
C ILE A 109 -32.21 -33.43 14.61
N ARG A 110 -31.51 -33.68 13.51
CA ARG A 110 -31.67 -34.90 12.71
C ARG A 110 -31.13 -36.15 13.42
N MET A 111 -30.09 -36.03 14.22
CA MET A 111 -29.58 -37.13 15.06
C MET A 111 -30.51 -37.47 16.24
N ARG A 112 -31.33 -36.52 16.70
CA ARG A 112 -32.25 -36.71 17.85
C ARG A 112 -33.62 -37.30 17.49
N GLN A 113 -33.88 -37.55 16.20
CA GLN A 113 -35.11 -38.20 15.70
C GLN A 113 -34.84 -39.59 15.10
N CYS A 114 -33.64 -40.14 15.31
CA CYS A 114 -33.28 -41.52 14.95
C CYS A 114 -33.15 -42.44 16.18
N GLU A 115 -33.60 -42.01 17.35
CA GLU A 115 -33.81 -42.82 18.57
C GLU A 115 -35.32 -43.02 18.78
#